data_AF-A0AAD4GJW6-F1
#
_entry.id   AF-A0AAD4GJW6-F1
#
_cell.length_a   1.000
_cell.length_b   1.000
_cell.length_c   1.000
_cell.angle_alpha   90.00
_cell.angle_beta   90.00
_cell.angle_gamma   90.00
#
_symmetry.space_group_name_H-M   'P 1'
#
loop_
_entity.id
_entity.type
_entity.pdbx_description
1 polymer ?
#
loop_
_entity_poly.entity_id
_entity_poly.type
_entity_poly.pdbx_seq_one_letter_code
_entity_poly.pdbx_strand_id
1 'polypeptide(L)' 'MAAASYFKVDPAVERWNRMREDAYKHFRFTRRATLISLTGFVFVPGAIYYLASQTHLKYKWTGKRRGRISH' A
#
# COMPACT_ATOMS: atom_id res chain seq x y z
N MET A 1 29.33 19.09 23.20
CA MET A 1 29.23 18.17 24.36
C MET A 1 29.43 16.76 23.87
N ALA A 2 30.56 16.12 24.21
CA ALA A 2 30.80 14.72 23.88
C ALA A 2 30.63 13.90 25.16
N ALA A 3 29.41 13.39 25.37
CA ALA A 3 29.21 12.30 26.31
C ALA A 3 29.76 11.02 25.67
N ALA A 4 30.46 10.19 26.44
CA ALA A 4 30.95 8.90 25.96
C ALA A 4 29.76 8.04 25.49
N SER A 5 29.54 8.00 24.17
CA SER A 5 28.53 7.14 23.57
C SER A 5 29.17 5.77 23.29
N TYR A 6 28.59 4.72 23.85
CA TYR A 6 28.93 3.33 23.54
C TYR A 6 28.52 2.90 22.11
N PHE A 7 28.07 3.86 21.30
CA PHE A 7 27.56 3.64 19.95
C PHE A 7 28.67 3.88 18.94
N LYS A 8 29.16 2.80 18.33
CA LYS A 8 30.07 2.88 17.18
C LYS A 8 29.25 3.20 15.95
N VAL A 9 29.34 4.45 15.48
CA VAL A 9 28.70 4.87 14.22
C VAL A 9 29.41 4.15 13.07
N ASP A 10 28.72 3.20 12.44
CA ASP A 10 29.21 2.56 11.22
C ASP A 10 28.88 3.46 10.01
N PRO A 11 29.89 3.98 9.29
CA PRO A 11 29.66 4.83 8.14
C PRO A 11 28.90 4.12 7.00
N ALA A 12 28.92 2.78 6.93
CA ALA A 12 28.13 2.03 5.95
C ALA A 12 26.63 2.10 6.25
N VAL A 13 26.25 1.96 7.52
CA VAL A 13 24.85 2.06 7.96
C VAL A 13 24.32 3.47 7.75
N GLU A 14 25.13 4.49 8.06
CA GLU A 14 24.76 5.90 7.85
C GLU A 14 24.50 6.21 6.37
N ARG A 15 25.38 5.71 5.47
CA ARG A 15 25.21 5.87 4.01
C ARG A 15 23.97 5.16 3.49
N TRP A 16 23.69 3.95 3.98
CA TRP A 16 22.48 3.23 3.59
C TRP A 16 21.21 3.94 4.08
N ASN A 17 21.24 4.47 5.30
CA ASN A 17 20.12 5.26 5.82
C ASN A 17 19.89 6.51 4.97
N ARG A 18 20.95 7.27 4.69
CA ARG A 18 20.89 8.45 3.82
C ARG A 18 20.40 8.09 2.40
N MET A 19 20.85 6.97 1.82
CA MET A 19 20.38 6.52 0.50
C MET A 19 18.86 6.26 0.49
N ARG A 20 18.31 5.65 1.55
CA ARG A 20 16.87 5.40 1.66
C ARG A 20 16.08 6.69 1.85
N GLU A 21 16.57 7.58 2.72
CA GLU A 21 15.94 8.87 2.98
C GLU A 21 15.95 9.77 1.74
N ASP A 22 17.04 9.78 0.97
CA ASP A 22 17.19 10.61 -0.24
C ASP A 22 16.63 9.95 -1.51
N ALA A 23 16.09 8.73 -1.43
CA ALA A 23 15.64 7.97 -2.60
C ALA A 23 14.60 8.73 -3.45
N TYR A 24 13.72 9.51 -2.82
CA TYR A 24 12.71 10.31 -3.51
C TYR A 24 13.31 11.45 -4.35
N LYS A 25 14.46 12.01 -3.94
CA LYS A 25 15.13 13.11 -4.64
C LYS A 25 15.66 12.67 -6.01
N HIS A 26 16.01 11.40 -6.12
CA HIS A 26 16.57 10.81 -7.34
C HIS A 26 15.55 9.96 -8.11
N PHE A 27 14.29 9.95 -7.68
CA PHE A 27 13.24 9.19 -8.33
C PHE A 27 12.96 9.72 -9.74
N ARG A 28 12.77 8.80 -10.69
CA ARG A 28 12.38 9.10 -12.07
C ARG A 28 11.31 8.12 -12.53
N PHE A 29 10.29 8.65 -13.22
CA PHE A 29 9.27 7.83 -13.88
C PHE A 29 9.85 7.13 -15.12
N THR A 30 10.42 5.95 -14.90
CA THR A 30 10.81 5.02 -15.97
C THR A 30 9.61 4.17 -16.38
N ARG A 31 9.61 3.60 -17.58
CA ARG A 31 8.51 2.75 -18.07
C ARG A 31 8.10 1.68 -17.04
N ARG A 32 9.06 1.04 -16.38
CA ARG A 32 8.80 0.03 -15.35
C ARG A 32 8.18 0.64 -14.08
N ALA A 33 8.75 1.72 -13.56
CA ALA A 33 8.23 2.38 -12.36
C ALA A 33 6.83 2.97 -12.58
N THR A 34 6.57 3.53 -13.76
CA THR A 34 5.25 4.02 -14.16
C THR A 34 4.22 2.90 -14.23
N LEU A 35 4.57 1.75 -14.82
CA LEU A 35 3.66 0.60 -14.83
C LEU A 35 3.36 0.09 -13.43
N ILE A 36 4.37 -0.03 -12.56
CA ILE A 36 4.19 -0.50 -11.17
C ILE A 36 3.32 0.48 -10.36
N SER A 37 3.58 1.78 -10.47
CA SER A 37 2.78 2.79 -9.77
C SER A 37 1.35 2.82 -10.29
N LEU A 38 1.13 2.75 -11.60
CA LEU A 38 -0.21 2.74 -12.18
C LEU A 38 -0.98 1.48 -11.77
N THR A 39 -0.35 0.30 -11.81
CA THR A 39 -1.01 -0.95 -11.38
C THR A 39 -1.34 -0.93 -9.90
N GLY A 40 -0.39 -0.52 -9.06
CA GLY A 40 -0.56 -0.48 -7.61
C GLY A 40 -1.57 0.55 -7.12
N PHE A 41 -1.57 1.76 -7.68
CA PHE A 41 -2.42 2.86 -7.18
C PHE A 41 -3.74 3.01 -7.92
N VAL A 42 -3.85 2.60 -9.19
CA VAL A 42 -5.06 2.78 -9.98
C VAL A 42 -5.76 1.45 -10.20
N PHE A 43 -5.07 0.47 -10.78
CA PHE A 43 -5.72 -0.79 -11.16
C PHE A 43 -6.17 -1.60 -9.94
N VAL A 44 -5.33 -1.75 -8.91
CA VAL A 44 -5.69 -2.55 -7.73
C VAL A 44 -6.86 -1.92 -6.96
N PRO A 45 -6.83 -0.63 -6.55
CA PRO A 45 -7.97 -0.02 -5.88
C PRO A 45 -9.20 0.08 -6.78
N GLY A 46 -9.02 0.36 -8.08
CA GLY A 46 -10.12 0.43 -9.05
C GLY A 46 -10.82 -0.91 -9.24
N ALA A 47 -10.06 -2.01 -9.33
CA ALA A 47 -10.61 -3.36 -9.41
C ALA A 47 -11.38 -3.74 -8.13
N ILE A 48 -10.79 -3.44 -6.95
CA ILE A 48 -11.45 -3.67 -5.66
C ILE A 48 -12.76 -2.87 -5.59
N TYR A 49 -12.73 -1.58 -5.93
CA TYR A 49 -13.92 -0.73 -5.92
C TYR A 49 -14.98 -1.23 -6.90
N TYR A 50 -14.59 -1.64 -8.10
CA TYR A 50 -15.51 -2.18 -9.09
C TYR A 50 -16.21 -3.45 -8.57
N LEU A 51 -15.45 -4.42 -8.06
CA LEU A 51 -15.99 -5.65 -7.49
C LEU A 51 -16.86 -5.37 -6.26
N ALA A 52 -16.43 -4.45 -5.40
CA ALA A 52 -17.21 -3.98 -4.26
C ALA A 52 -18.53 -3.37 -4.74
N SER A 53 -18.54 -2.49 -5.75
CA SER A 53 -19.77 -1.87 -6.26
C SER A 53 -20.78 -2.89 -6.83
N GLN A 54 -20.29 -3.96 -7.45
CA GLN A 54 -21.15 -5.04 -7.99
C GLN A 54 -21.73 -5.94 -6.90
N THR A 55 -21.04 -6.08 -5.77
CA THR A 55 -21.45 -6.92 -4.64
C THR A 55 -22.17 -6.13 -3.55
N HIS A 56 -21.95 -4.81 -3.51
CA HIS A 56 -22.60 -3.89 -2.59
C HIS A 56 -24.11 -3.93 -2.85
N LEU A 57 -24.87 -4.24 -1.79
CA LEU A 57 -26.33 -4.38 -1.77
C LEU A 57 -26.92 -5.65 -2.44
N LYS A 58 -26.17 -6.42 -3.24
CA LYS A 58 -26.67 -7.70 -3.78
C LYS A 58 -26.80 -8.78 -2.71
N TYR A 59 -25.88 -8.80 -1.75
CA TYR A 59 -25.84 -9.82 -0.71
C TYR A 59 -26.26 -9.23 0.64
N LYS A 60 -27.57 -9.04 0.85
CA LYS A 60 -28.11 -8.81 2.20
C LYS A 60 -28.12 -10.13 2.95
N TRP A 61 -27.05 -10.40 3.70
CA TRP A 61 -26.99 -11.53 4.64
C TRP A 61 -27.62 -11.19 6.01
N THR A 62 -28.05 -9.94 6.19
CA THR A 62 -28.72 -9.47 7.40
C THR A 62 -30.16 -10.01 7.43
N GLY A 63 -30.35 -11.21 7.98
CA GLY A 63 -31.66 -11.71 8.37
C GLY A 63 -32.29 -12.79 7.50
N LYS A 64 -31.54 -13.50 6.64
CA LYS A 64 -32.04 -14.75 6.01
C LYS A 64 -32.23 -15.84 7.07
N ARG A 65 -33.35 -15.79 7.81
CA ARG A 65 -33.84 -16.93 8.60
C ARG A 65 -34.25 -18.01 7.59
N ARG A 66 -33.70 -19.21 7.76
CA ARG A 66 -34.03 -20.40 6.96
C ARG A 66 -35.54 -20.65 7.06
N GLY A 67 -36.30 -20.43 5.97
CA GLY A 67 -37.70 -20.90 5.86
C GLY A 67 -38.81 -19.91 5.50
N ARG A 68 -38.55 -18.62 5.21
CA ARG A 68 -39.64 -17.71 4.77
C ARG A 68 -39.55 -17.43 3.26
N ILE A 69 -40.51 -17.97 2.51
CA ILE A 69 -40.74 -17.75 1.08
C ILE A 69 -41.43 -16.38 0.94
N SER A 70 -40.89 -15.49 0.12
CA SER A 70 -41.51 -14.19 -0.15
C SER A 70 -42.38 -14.32 -1.40
N HIS A 71 -43.69 -14.19 -1.20
CA HIS A 71 -44.59 -13.62 -2.21
C HIS A 71 -44.53 -12.10 -2.13
#